data_AF-A0A1G0TER3-F1
#
_entry.id   AF-A0A1G0TER3-F1
#
_cell.length_a   1.000
_cell.length_b   1.000
_cell.length_c   1.000
_cell.angle_alpha   90.00
_cell.angle_beta   90.00
_cell.angle_gamma   90.00
#
_symmetry.space_group_name_H-M   'P 1'
#
loop_
_entity.id
_entity.type
_entity.pdbx_description
1 polymer ?
#
loop_
_entity_poly.entity_id
_entity_poly.type
_entity_poly.pdbx_seq_one_letter_code
_entity_poly.pdbx_strand_id
1 'polypeptide(L)'
;MNQDNNLQNIDDEDKNSLNLDNDDTNIEKKGVLKELLVERKLRQELTKELDLLKATQQKEQDEKLKEDGKLKELLEIKEKEILSIKAELETTKSKAGEWDNYQSNKRKILIDKIPEADRLQSFNSMLLEDLEKLSEKFSIKPPINTNNGGGIPPKPNELTETEKSQAKQMGLSEDGYKLFKKRQEELKSFKEKK
;
A
#
# COMPACT_ATOMS: atom_id res chain seq x y z
N MET A 1 -31.71 -24.01 -10.33
CA MET A 1 -33.00 -24.57 -10.76
C MET A 1 -32.69 -25.82 -11.55
N ASN A 2 -33.00 -26.98 -10.97
CA ASN A 2 -32.86 -28.30 -11.59
C ASN A 2 -33.85 -28.43 -12.74
N GLN A 3 -33.40 -28.94 -13.89
CA GLN A 3 -34.27 -29.68 -14.79
C GLN A 3 -33.57 -31.00 -15.12
N ASP A 4 -34.06 -32.02 -14.43
CA ASP A 4 -33.79 -33.43 -14.65
C ASP A 4 -34.27 -33.83 -16.05
N ASN A 5 -33.34 -34.02 -16.99
CA ASN A 5 -33.65 -34.66 -18.26
C ASN A 5 -33.61 -36.18 -18.07
N ASN A 6 -34.78 -36.68 -17.69
CA ASN A 6 -35.20 -38.08 -17.68
C ASN A 6 -35.04 -38.71 -19.07
N LEU A 7 -33.91 -39.38 -19.31
CA LEU A 7 -33.71 -40.29 -20.44
C LEU A 7 -34.30 -41.66 -20.07
N GLN A 8 -35.60 -41.83 -20.33
CA GLN A 8 -36.19 -43.17 -20.39
C GLN A 8 -35.62 -43.89 -21.62
N ASN A 9 -34.81 -44.91 -21.35
CA ASN A 9 -34.50 -45.99 -22.28
C ASN A 9 -35.83 -46.63 -22.73
N ILE A 10 -36.15 -46.48 -24.01
CA ILE A 10 -37.21 -47.26 -24.65
C ILE A 10 -36.48 -48.33 -25.48
N ASP A 11 -36.18 -49.44 -24.81
CA ASP A 11 -36.00 -50.73 -25.45
C ASP A 11 -37.40 -51.28 -25.73
N ASP A 12 -37.94 -51.02 -26.92
CA ASP A 12 -39.15 -51.69 -27.39
C ASP A 12 -38.78 -52.70 -28.47
N GLU A 13 -38.73 -53.96 -28.03
CA GLU A 13 -38.77 -55.17 -28.83
C GLU A 13 -40.08 -55.25 -29.63
N ASP A 14 -40.13 -54.71 -30.84
CA ASP A 14 -41.24 -54.98 -31.76
C ASP A 14 -40.93 -56.16 -32.68
N LYS A 15 -41.16 -57.37 -32.16
CA LYS A 15 -41.44 -58.57 -32.96
C LYS A 15 -42.84 -58.46 -33.56
N ASN A 16 -42.98 -57.76 -34.69
CA ASN A 16 -44.21 -57.82 -35.48
C ASN A 16 -44.00 -58.69 -36.74
N SER A 17 -44.50 -59.93 -36.66
CA SER A 17 -44.53 -60.89 -37.76
C SER A 17 -45.53 -60.44 -38.83
N LEU A 18 -45.04 -59.75 -39.87
CA LEU A 18 -45.84 -59.49 -41.07
C LEU A 18 -45.71 -60.68 -42.02
N ASN A 19 -46.82 -61.42 -42.13
CA ASN A 19 -47.05 -62.40 -43.19
C ASN A 19 -46.85 -61.72 -44.55
N LEU A 20 -45.89 -62.22 -45.33
CA LEU A 20 -45.53 -61.69 -46.65
C LEU A 20 -46.23 -62.54 -47.71
N ASP A 21 -47.49 -62.25 -47.99
CA ASP A 21 -48.08 -62.65 -49.27
C ASP A 21 -47.53 -61.72 -50.37
N ASN A 22 -47.21 -62.34 -51.50
CA ASN A 22 -46.50 -61.78 -52.65
C ASN A 22 -47.25 -60.59 -53.28
N ASP A 23 -46.58 -59.44 -53.40
CA ASP A 23 -46.87 -58.39 -54.40
C ASP A 23 -45.71 -57.39 -54.44
N ASP A 24 -45.32 -56.94 -55.63
CA ASP A 24 -44.15 -56.07 -55.90
C ASP A 24 -44.08 -54.78 -55.05
N THR A 25 -45.19 -54.36 -54.44
CA THR A 25 -45.27 -53.23 -53.49
C THR A 25 -44.54 -53.47 -52.16
N ASN A 26 -44.19 -54.72 -51.86
CA ASN A 26 -43.52 -55.13 -50.62
C ASN A 26 -42.00 -54.91 -50.67
N ILE A 27 -41.41 -55.01 -51.87
CA ILE A 27 -39.98 -54.77 -52.10
C ILE A 27 -39.67 -53.27 -51.93
N GLU A 28 -40.50 -52.40 -52.50
CA GLU A 28 -40.37 -50.95 -52.36
C GLU A 28 -40.52 -50.49 -50.91
N LYS A 29 -41.51 -51.00 -50.17
CA LYS A 29 -41.71 -50.69 -48.74
C LYS A 29 -40.52 -51.10 -47.87
N LYS A 30 -39.87 -52.25 -48.17
CA LYS A 30 -38.64 -52.68 -47.48
C LYS A 30 -37.43 -51.80 -47.80
N GLY A 31 -37.36 -51.25 -49.02
CA GLY A 31 -36.33 -50.27 -49.40
C GLY A 31 -36.46 -48.95 -48.62
N VAL A 32 -37.67 -48.38 -48.61
CA VAL A 32 -37.97 -47.13 -47.90
C VAL A 32 -37.74 -47.24 -46.39
N LEU A 33 -38.08 -48.37 -45.78
CA LEU A 33 -37.85 -48.58 -44.34
C LEU A 33 -36.35 -48.62 -43.98
N LYS A 34 -35.51 -49.21 -44.84
CA LYS A 34 -34.06 -49.22 -44.62
C LYS A 34 -33.47 -47.82 -44.73
N GLU A 35 -33.94 -47.02 -45.69
CA GLU A 35 -33.50 -45.64 -45.88
C GLU A 35 -33.89 -44.75 -44.70
N LEU A 36 -35.13 -44.87 -44.19
CA LEU A 36 -35.59 -44.18 -42.99
C LEU A 36 -34.77 -44.54 -41.74
N LEU A 37 -34.36 -45.81 -41.59
CA LEU A 37 -33.51 -46.24 -40.48
C LEU A 37 -32.10 -45.63 -40.57
N VAL A 38 -31.52 -45.53 -41.77
CA VAL A 38 -30.23 -44.86 -42.00
C VAL A 38 -30.35 -43.38 -41.70
N GLU A 39 -31.41 -42.72 -42.18
CA GLU A 39 -31.65 -41.31 -41.93
C GLU A 39 -31.85 -41.02 -40.43
N ARG A 40 -32.59 -41.88 -39.71
CA ARG A 40 -32.76 -41.77 -38.25
C ARG A 40 -31.43 -41.88 -37.52
N LYS A 41 -30.56 -42.82 -37.92
CA LYS A 41 -29.22 -42.96 -37.34
C LYS A 41 -28.37 -41.72 -37.59
N LEU A 42 -28.38 -41.20 -38.82
CA LEU A 42 -27.65 -39.98 -39.18
C LEU A 42 -28.14 -38.77 -38.38
N ARG A 43 -29.46 -38.61 -38.21
CA ARG A 43 -30.05 -37.53 -37.38
C ARG A 43 -29.66 -37.65 -35.92
N GLN A 44 -29.60 -38.86 -35.37
CA GLN A 44 -29.15 -39.09 -33.99
C GLN A 44 -27.67 -38.77 -33.81
N GLU A 45 -26.83 -39.14 -34.79
CA GLU A 45 -25.40 -38.82 -34.79
C GLU A 45 -25.17 -37.31 -34.87
N LEU A 46 -25.85 -36.62 -35.80
CA LEU A 46 -25.77 -35.17 -35.93
C LEU A 46 -26.26 -34.44 -34.66
N THR A 47 -27.28 -35.00 -33.99
CA THR A 47 -27.77 -34.44 -32.71
C THR A 47 -26.70 -34.55 -31.62
N LYS A 48 -26.03 -35.72 -31.52
CA LYS A 48 -24.92 -35.90 -30.58
C LYS A 48 -23.75 -34.96 -30.86
N GLU A 49 -23.41 -34.76 -32.14
CA GLU A 49 -22.37 -33.81 -32.54
C GLU A 49 -22.74 -32.36 -32.18
N LEU A 50 -23.99 -31.96 -32.40
CA LEU A 50 -24.49 -30.64 -32.01
C LEU A 50 -24.46 -30.43 -30.50
N ASP A 51 -24.86 -31.44 -29.73
CA ASP A 51 -24.83 -31.37 -28.27
C ASP A 51 -23.38 -31.29 -27.75
N LEU A 52 -22.46 -32.05 -28.35
CA LEU A 52 -21.04 -31.99 -28.03
C LEU A 52 -20.43 -30.62 -28.38
N LEU A 53 -20.79 -30.05 -29.53
CA LEU A 53 -20.31 -28.74 -29.95
C LEU A 53 -20.80 -27.64 -28.99
N LYS A 54 -22.08 -27.69 -28.61
CA LYS A 54 -22.65 -26.75 -27.63
C LYS A 54 -21.98 -26.87 -26.26
N ALA A 55 -21.75 -28.09 -25.78
CA ALA A 55 -21.06 -28.33 -24.51
C ALA A 55 -19.63 -27.77 -24.53
N THR A 56 -18.91 -27.96 -25.64
CA THR A 56 -17.56 -27.40 -25.84
C THR A 56 -17.58 -25.88 -25.83
N GLN A 57 -18.49 -25.26 -26.59
CA GLN A 57 -18.62 -23.80 -26.64
C GLN A 57 -18.97 -23.20 -25.29
N GLN A 58 -19.88 -23.82 -24.53
CA GLN A 58 -20.23 -23.35 -23.20
C GLN A 58 -19.02 -23.40 -22.26
N LYS A 59 -18.26 -24.49 -22.29
CA LYS A 59 -17.05 -24.65 -21.48
C LYS A 59 -16.00 -23.58 -21.81
N GLU A 60 -15.78 -23.30 -23.10
CA GLU A 60 -14.85 -22.24 -23.53
C GLU A 60 -15.30 -20.85 -23.07
N GLN A 61 -16.61 -20.57 -23.09
CA GLN A 61 -17.14 -19.30 -22.57
C GLN A 61 -16.93 -19.18 -21.06
N ASP A 62 -17.19 -20.26 -20.31
CA ASP A 62 -17.03 -20.28 -18.85
C ASP A 62 -15.54 -20.10 -18.46
N GLU A 63 -14.62 -20.73 -19.21
CA GLU A 63 -13.18 -20.57 -19.00
C GLU A 63 -12.72 -19.13 -19.29
N LYS A 64 -13.19 -18.51 -20.38
CA LYS A 64 -12.89 -17.09 -20.68
C LYS A 64 -13.40 -16.15 -19.60
N LEU A 65 -14.64 -16.32 -19.15
CA LEU A 65 -15.20 -15.48 -18.08
C LEU A 65 -14.41 -15.61 -16.77
N LYS A 66 -13.91 -16.81 -16.47
CA LYS A 66 -13.06 -17.06 -15.30
C LYS A 66 -11.69 -16.38 -15.44
N GLU A 67 -11.08 -16.43 -16.63
CA GLU A 67 -9.81 -15.75 -16.91
C GLU A 67 -9.96 -14.23 -16.86
N ASP A 68 -11.00 -13.68 -17.49
CA ASP A 68 -11.32 -12.25 -17.45
C ASP A 68 -11.57 -11.76 -16.02
N GLY A 69 -12.26 -12.56 -15.20
CA GLY A 69 -12.48 -12.29 -13.78
C GLY A 69 -11.16 -12.18 -13.00
N LYS A 70 -10.24 -13.13 -13.22
CA LYS A 70 -8.90 -13.10 -12.59
C LYS A 70 -8.06 -11.92 -13.08
N LEU A 71 -8.12 -11.61 -14.38
CA LEU A 71 -7.39 -10.48 -14.94
C LEU A 71 -7.87 -9.16 -14.32
N LYS A 72 -9.19 -9.00 -14.17
CA LYS A 72 -9.80 -7.82 -13.54
C LYS A 72 -9.35 -7.67 -12.08
N GLU A 73 -9.33 -8.76 -11.31
CA GLU A 73 -8.85 -8.75 -9.92
C GLU A 73 -7.37 -8.34 -9.82
N LEU A 74 -6.52 -8.90 -10.69
CA LEU A 74 -5.10 -8.53 -10.75
C LEU A 74 -4.89 -7.06 -11.10
N LEU A 75 -5.67 -6.52 -12.04
CA LEU A 75 -5.63 -5.11 -12.40
C LEU A 75 -6.04 -4.21 -11.22
N GLU A 76 -7.12 -4.56 -10.51
CA GLU A 76 -7.57 -3.79 -9.36
C GLU A 76 -6.53 -3.78 -8.22
N ILE A 77 -5.87 -4.92 -7.96
CA ILE A 77 -4.77 -5.01 -6.99
C ILE A 77 -3.62 -4.09 -7.41
N LYS A 78 -3.22 -4.14 -8.68
CA LYS A 78 -2.12 -3.31 -9.21
C LYS A 78 -2.44 -1.82 -9.14
N GLU A 79 -3.67 -1.43 -9.45
CA GLU A 79 -4.10 -0.04 -9.31
C GLU A 79 -4.02 0.46 -7.87
N LYS A 80 -4.47 -0.36 -6.90
CA LYS A 80 -4.35 -0.04 -5.47
C LYS A 80 -2.89 0.10 -5.02
N GLU A 81 -2.02 -0.81 -5.44
CA GLU A 81 -0.57 -0.74 -5.16
C GLU A 81 0.04 0.56 -5.71
N ILE A 82 -0.27 0.91 -6.96
CA ILE A 82 0.24 2.14 -7.60
C ILE A 82 -0.23 3.38 -6.85
N LEU A 83 -1.50 3.43 -6.43
CA LEU A 83 -2.04 4.54 -5.65
C LEU A 83 -1.35 4.66 -4.28
N SER A 84 -1.12 3.54 -3.59
CA SER A 84 -0.41 3.52 -2.30
C SER A 84 1.01 4.06 -2.45
N ILE A 85 1.76 3.55 -3.43
CA ILE A 85 3.14 3.97 -3.69
C ILE A 85 3.20 5.47 -4.01
N LYS A 86 2.26 5.98 -4.82
CA LYS A 86 2.19 7.41 -5.13
C LYS A 86 1.96 8.26 -3.88
N ALA A 87 1.08 7.83 -2.97
CA ALA A 87 0.82 8.55 -1.72
C ALA A 87 2.03 8.56 -0.78
N GLU A 88 2.74 7.43 -0.66
CA GLU A 88 3.97 7.33 0.12
C GLU A 88 5.09 8.20 -0.45
N LEU A 89 5.22 8.22 -1.78
CA LEU A 89 6.20 9.04 -2.49
C LEU A 89 5.94 10.53 -2.27
N GLU A 90 4.69 10.97 -2.33
CA GLU A 90 4.32 12.37 -2.09
C GLU A 90 4.60 12.77 -0.63
N THR A 91 4.26 11.91 0.32
CA THR A 91 4.56 12.12 1.74
C THR A 91 6.07 12.23 1.97
N THR A 92 6.86 11.38 1.31
CA THR A 92 8.33 11.38 1.42
C THR A 92 8.94 12.64 0.83
N LYS A 93 8.43 13.09 -0.33
CA LYS A 93 8.84 14.37 -0.93
C LYS A 93 8.54 15.57 -0.01
N SER A 94 7.36 15.61 0.60
CA SER A 94 7.01 16.66 1.56
C SER A 94 7.99 16.68 2.73
N LYS A 95 8.26 15.52 3.35
CA LYS A 95 9.22 15.40 4.45
C LYS A 95 10.65 15.81 4.06
N ALA A 96 11.09 15.44 2.85
CA ALA A 96 12.39 15.85 2.33
C ALA A 96 12.47 17.38 2.17
N GLY A 97 11.43 18.01 1.59
CA GLY A 97 11.36 19.47 1.47
C GLY A 97 11.32 20.18 2.83
N GLU A 98 10.59 19.65 3.81
CA GLU A 98 10.60 20.17 5.19
C GLU A 98 11.98 20.07 5.83
N TRP A 99 12.70 18.97 5.61
CA TRP A 99 14.06 18.77 6.09
C TRP A 99 15.04 19.75 5.44
N ASP A 100 14.97 19.92 4.13
CA ASP A 100 15.81 20.88 3.40
C ASP A 100 15.56 22.32 3.88
N ASN A 101 14.30 22.68 4.11
CA ASN A 101 13.92 23.98 4.68
C ASN A 101 14.47 24.15 6.11
N TYR A 102 14.36 23.11 6.95
CA TYR A 102 14.93 23.13 8.29
C TYR A 102 16.45 23.32 8.27
N GLN A 103 17.16 22.57 7.41
CA GLN A 103 18.61 22.69 7.25
C GLN A 103 19.02 24.09 6.77
N SER A 104 18.32 24.62 5.77
CA SER A 104 18.56 25.98 5.24
C SER A 104 18.31 27.06 6.30
N ASN A 105 17.19 26.99 7.02
CA ASN A 105 16.87 27.92 8.10
C ASN A 105 17.89 27.86 9.23
N LYS A 106 18.27 26.66 9.66
CA LYS A 106 19.28 26.45 10.69
C LYS A 106 20.63 27.03 10.25
N ARG A 107 21.05 26.77 9.02
CA ARG A 107 22.26 27.36 8.44
C ARG A 107 22.23 28.89 8.46
N LYS A 108 21.12 29.49 8.01
CA LYS A 108 20.95 30.94 8.02
C LYS A 108 21.10 31.51 9.43
N ILE A 109 20.44 30.91 10.42
CA ILE A 109 20.54 31.32 11.83
C ILE A 109 21.98 31.26 12.35
N LEU A 110 22.74 30.23 11.98
CA LEU A 110 24.13 30.08 12.42
C LEU A 110 25.06 31.09 11.74
N ILE A 111 24.88 31.36 10.45
CA ILE A 111 25.61 32.41 9.73
C ILE A 111 25.26 33.78 10.32
N ASP A 112 24.00 34.00 10.72
CA ASP A 112 23.55 35.27 11.27
C ASP A 112 24.20 35.61 12.63
N LYS A 113 24.66 34.60 13.38
CA LYS A 113 25.46 34.79 14.61
C LYS A 113 26.89 35.25 14.34
N ILE A 114 27.37 35.12 13.10
CA ILE A 114 28.72 35.54 12.72
C ILE A 114 28.65 37.02 12.29
N PRO A 115 29.57 37.89 12.76
CA PRO A 115 29.66 39.28 12.32
C PRO A 115 29.75 39.38 10.79
N GLU A 116 29.05 40.35 10.20
CA GLU A 116 28.94 40.47 8.73
C GLU A 116 30.30 40.61 8.03
N ALA A 117 31.26 41.27 8.67
CA ALA A 117 32.64 41.40 8.20
C ALA A 117 33.39 40.06 8.10
N ASP A 118 32.98 39.06 8.89
CA ASP A 118 33.63 37.75 8.97
C ASP A 118 32.84 36.65 8.23
N ARG A 119 31.70 36.99 7.60
CA ARG A 119 30.87 36.03 6.85
C ARG A 119 31.53 35.68 5.52
N LEU A 120 31.99 34.44 5.39
CA LEU A 120 32.53 33.91 4.14
C LEU A 120 31.45 33.18 3.35
N GLN A 121 31.46 33.30 2.01
CA GLN A 121 30.55 32.55 1.13
C GLN A 121 30.65 31.02 1.33
N SER A 122 31.84 30.52 1.70
CA SER A 122 32.08 29.10 1.98
C SER A 122 31.27 28.55 3.15
N PHE A 123 30.73 29.40 4.03
CA PHE A 123 29.86 28.98 5.12
C PHE A 123 28.52 28.42 4.64
N ASN A 124 28.08 28.77 3.42
CA ASN A 124 26.90 28.17 2.81
C ASN A 124 27.11 26.70 2.42
N SER A 125 28.33 26.33 2.06
CA SER A 125 28.72 24.97 1.67
C SER A 125 29.30 24.13 2.82
N MET A 126 29.54 24.72 3.99
CA MET A 126 30.13 24.02 5.14
C MET A 126 29.16 23.01 5.75
N LEU A 127 29.66 21.93 6.35
CA LEU A 127 28.83 21.03 7.14
C LEU A 127 28.17 21.78 8.30
N LEU A 128 26.93 21.42 8.62
CA LEU A 128 26.14 22.15 9.59
C LEU A 128 26.75 22.06 11.01
N GLU A 129 27.30 20.90 11.39
CA GLU A 129 27.95 20.74 12.70
C GLU A 129 29.19 21.64 12.86
N ASP A 130 29.95 21.84 11.79
CA ASP A 130 31.15 22.68 11.85
C ASP A 130 30.77 24.17 11.85
N LEU A 131 29.70 24.53 11.14
CA LEU A 131 29.12 25.87 11.20
C LEU A 131 28.55 26.17 12.61
N GLU A 132 27.97 25.18 13.29
CA GLU A 132 27.54 25.32 14.69
C GLU A 132 28.71 25.66 15.61
N LYS A 133 29.76 24.83 15.61
CA LYS A 133 30.98 25.06 16.41
C LYS A 133 31.61 26.42 16.11
N LEU A 134 31.60 26.83 14.84
CA LEU A 134 32.13 28.13 14.44
C LEU A 134 31.27 29.27 15.02
N SER A 135 29.95 29.20 14.87
CA SER A 135 29.02 30.20 15.39
C SER A 135 29.08 30.36 16.92
N GLU A 136 29.35 29.26 17.64
CA GLU A 136 29.54 29.27 19.09
C GLU A 136 30.76 30.09 19.51
N LYS A 137 31.86 30.03 18.75
CA LYS A 137 33.06 30.85 19.02
C LYS A 137 32.80 32.35 18.92
N PHE A 138 31.91 32.76 18.02
CA PHE A 138 31.47 34.16 17.88
C PHE A 138 30.40 34.56 18.91
N SER A 139 29.70 33.58 19.48
CA SER A 139 28.65 33.79 20.50
C SER A 139 29.20 33.92 21.92
N ILE A 140 30.48 33.56 22.15
CA ILE A 140 31.16 33.81 23.42
C ILE A 140 31.39 35.31 23.54
N LYS A 141 30.51 35.99 24.28
CA LYS A 141 30.79 37.36 24.76
C LYS A 141 32.19 37.40 25.36
N PRO A 142 32.96 38.49 25.17
CA PRO A 142 34.24 38.65 25.86
C PRO A 142 34.02 38.43 27.37
N PRO A 143 34.97 37.82 28.08
CA PRO A 143 34.77 37.47 29.49
C PRO A 143 34.44 38.74 30.26
N ILE A 144 33.22 38.81 30.79
CA ILE A 144 32.85 39.86 31.73
C ILE A 144 33.64 39.54 33.00
N ASN A 145 34.64 40.37 33.27
CA ASN A 145 35.37 40.35 34.52
C ASN A 145 34.41 40.79 35.65
N THR A 146 33.67 39.85 36.22
CA THR A 146 32.84 40.10 37.40
C THR A 146 33.66 39.82 38.66
N ASN A 147 34.40 40.84 39.09
CA ASN A 147 34.54 41.09 40.51
C ASN A 147 33.15 41.42 41.09
N ASN A 148 32.95 41.11 42.38
CA ASN A 148 31.73 41.19 43.20
C ASN A 148 30.94 39.88 43.17
N GLY A 149 30.65 39.19 44.27
CA GLY A 149 30.50 39.62 45.67
C GLY A 149 29.30 38.81 46.20
N GLY A 150 29.45 38.15 47.35
CA GLY A 150 28.55 37.10 47.84
C GLY A 150 27.05 37.41 47.77
N GLY A 151 26.28 36.42 47.30
CA GLY A 151 24.82 36.42 47.26
C GLY A 151 24.26 35.18 47.95
N ILE A 152 23.31 35.43 48.85
CA ILE A 152 22.59 34.50 49.73
C ILE A 152 22.05 33.28 48.94
N PRO A 153 22.15 32.04 49.47
CA PRO A 153 21.59 30.87 48.81
C PRO A 153 20.07 31.00 48.65
N PRO A 154 19.51 30.75 47.45
CA PRO A 154 18.08 30.83 47.22
C PRO A 154 17.33 29.73 48.00
N LYS A 155 16.11 30.06 48.43
CA LYS A 155 15.20 29.12 49.11
C LYS A 155 14.90 27.91 48.20
N PRO A 156 14.71 26.71 48.77
CA PRO A 156 14.81 25.42 48.05
C PRO A 156 13.81 25.17 46.90
N ASN A 157 12.88 26.08 46.60
CA ASN A 157 11.86 25.92 45.56
C ASN A 157 11.81 27.03 44.51
N GLU A 158 12.73 28.00 44.55
CA GLU A 158 12.81 29.09 43.58
C GLU A 158 13.95 28.86 42.58
N LEU A 159 13.66 29.09 41.30
CA LEU A 159 14.67 29.03 40.25
C LEU A 159 15.68 30.17 40.46
N THR A 160 16.96 29.85 40.32
CA THR A 160 18.05 30.83 40.24
C THR A 160 17.85 31.77 39.04
N GLU A 161 18.43 32.97 39.07
CA GLU A 161 18.33 33.94 37.95
C GLU A 161 18.87 33.36 36.63
N THR A 162 19.88 32.50 36.72
CA THR A 162 20.43 31.76 35.57
C THR A 162 19.41 30.79 35.00
N GLU A 163 18.69 30.05 35.83
CA GLU A 163 17.63 29.13 35.42
C GLU A 163 16.41 29.84 34.85
N LYS A 164 16.04 31.01 35.39
CA LYS A 164 14.96 31.84 34.82
C LYS A 164 15.33 32.36 33.43
N SER A 165 16.59 32.76 33.25
CA SER A 165 17.11 33.17 31.94
C SER A 165 17.10 32.00 30.95
N GLN A 166 17.44 30.80 31.41
CA GLN A 166 17.43 29.58 30.59
C GLN A 166 16.00 29.11 30.24
N ALA A 167 15.06 29.22 31.18
CA ALA A 167 13.64 28.99 30.93
C ALA A 167 13.11 29.90 29.80
N LYS A 168 13.45 31.19 29.86
CA LYS A 168 13.06 32.18 28.85
C LYS A 168 13.71 31.89 27.48
N GLN A 169 14.97 31.46 27.44
CA GLN A 169 15.62 31.04 26.19
C GLN A 169 14.94 29.83 25.55
N MET A 170 14.40 28.92 26.35
CA MET A 170 13.67 27.75 25.85
C MET A 170 12.17 28.01 25.65
N GLY A 171 11.70 29.26 25.84
CA GLY A 171 10.28 29.60 25.73
C GLY A 171 9.39 28.90 26.75
N LEU A 172 9.95 28.40 27.85
CA LEU A 172 9.22 27.72 28.92
C LEU A 172 8.83 28.71 30.01
N SER A 173 7.66 28.48 30.62
CA SER A 173 7.32 29.11 31.89
C SER A 173 8.28 28.62 32.99
N GLU A 174 8.39 29.35 34.11
CA GLU A 174 9.21 28.93 35.25
C GLU A 174 8.82 27.52 35.74
N ASP A 175 7.53 27.21 35.81
CA ASP A 175 7.05 25.87 36.18
C ASP A 175 7.35 24.81 35.12
N GLY A 176 7.24 25.17 33.83
CA GLY A 176 7.61 24.28 32.72
C GLY A 176 9.09 23.92 32.74
N TYR A 177 9.95 24.88 33.11
CA TYR A 177 11.38 24.66 33.26
C TYR A 177 11.73 23.78 34.46
N LYS A 178 11.05 23.95 35.62
CA LYS A 178 11.20 23.05 36.78
C LYS A 178 10.87 21.60 36.41
N LEU A 179 9.77 21.39 35.67
CA LEU A 179 9.34 20.05 35.24
C LEU A 179 10.34 19.44 34.24
N PHE A 180 10.86 20.25 33.32
CA PHE A 180 11.92 19.84 32.39
C PHE A 180 13.18 19.38 33.14
N LYS A 181 13.62 20.14 34.15
CA LYS A 181 14.80 19.79 34.96
C LYS A 181 14.61 18.46 35.70
N LYS A 182 13.46 18.29 36.37
CA LYS A 182 13.11 17.05 37.06
C LYS A 182 13.14 15.84 36.11
N ARG A 183 12.59 15.98 34.90
CA ARG A 183 12.61 14.91 33.88
C ARG A 183 14.02 14.57 33.40
N GLN A 184 14.91 15.56 33.28
CA GLN A 184 16.32 15.32 32.93
C GLN A 184 17.07 14.58 34.05
N GLU A 185 16.79 14.89 35.31
CA GLU A 185 17.34 14.17 36.47
C GLU A 185 16.83 12.72 36.55
N GLU A 186 15.53 12.50 36.32
CA GLU A 186 14.94 11.15 36.24
C GLU A 186 15.61 10.31 35.13
N LEU A 187 15.81 10.89 33.94
CA LEU A 187 16.48 10.22 32.82
C LEU A 187 17.95 9.90 33.11
N LYS A 188 18.66 10.76 33.85
CA LYS A 188 20.04 10.48 34.30
C LYS A 188 20.06 9.34 35.33
N SER A 189 19.17 9.38 36.33
CA SER A 189 19.07 8.34 37.36
C SER A 189 18.69 6.97 36.79
N PHE A 190 17.96 6.93 35.67
CA PHE A 190 17.60 5.69 34.98
C PHE A 190 18.76 5.09 34.20
N LYS A 191 19.66 5.92 33.66
CA LYS A 191 20.86 5.46 32.94
C LYS A 191 21.95 4.94 33.87
N GLU A 192 22.01 5.43 35.11
CA GLU A 192 23.00 4.99 36.12
C GLU A 192 22.59 3.69 36.85
N LYS A 193 21.35 3.22 36.66
CA LYS A 193 20.82 1.97 37.27
C LYS A 193 20.82 0.76 36.32
N LYS A 194 21.39 0.87 35.12
CA LYS A 194 21.63 -0.24 34.18
C LYS A 194 23.12 -0.45 34.01
#